data_AF-A0A4Z1CQE8-F1
#
_entry.id   AF-A0A4Z1CQE8-F1
#
_cell.length_a   1.000
_cell.length_b   1.000
_cell.length_c   1.000
_cell.angle_alpha   90.00
_cell.angle_beta   90.00
_cell.angle_gamma   90.00
#
_symmetry.space_group_name_H-M   'P 1'
#
loop_
_entity.id
_entity.type
_entity.pdbx_description
1 polymer ?
#
loop_
_entity_poly.entity_id
_entity_poly.type
_entity_poly.pdbx_seq_one_letter_code
_entity_poly.pdbx_strand_id
1 'polypeptide(L)'
;MRRAAPYLVAMSLAAGSAAATDAEQLARDASDWLLSGQGLPRDYRVLLLQMDSADRLLAIAYLRRVGLLTDRPWTVEDVLRPAQPQTELAK
;
A
#
# COMPACT_ATOMS: atom_id res chain seq x y z
N MET A 1 49.67 12.55 28.91
CA MET A 1 49.05 11.83 27.77
C MET A 1 47.59 11.57 28.13
N ARG A 2 46.67 12.36 27.58
CA ARG A 2 45.26 12.46 28.00
C ARG A 2 44.43 11.53 27.10
N ARG A 3 43.92 10.42 27.65
CA ARG A 3 43.07 9.47 26.90
C ARG A 3 41.73 10.14 26.59
N ALA A 4 41.45 10.40 25.32
CA ALA A 4 40.15 10.87 24.86
C ALA A 4 39.19 9.68 24.85
N ALA A 5 38.13 9.74 25.66
CA ALA A 5 37.06 8.76 25.65
C ALA A 5 36.12 9.04 24.45
N PRO A 6 35.80 8.05 23.61
CA PRO A 6 34.84 8.25 22.53
C PRO A 6 33.42 8.26 23.12
N TYR A 7 32.73 9.38 22.97
CA TYR A 7 31.29 9.47 23.22
C TYR A 7 30.56 8.72 22.09
N LEU A 8 30.04 7.52 22.40
CA LEU A 8 29.09 6.84 21.53
C LEU A 8 27.72 7.52 21.69
N VAL A 9 27.36 8.34 20.71
CA VAL A 9 25.99 8.82 20.52
C VAL A 9 25.20 7.68 19.90
N ALA A 10 24.35 7.03 20.69
CA ALA A 10 23.35 6.10 20.19
C ALA A 10 22.15 6.91 19.67
N MET A 11 21.97 6.94 18.36
CA MET A 11 20.82 7.57 17.72
C MET A 11 19.67 6.55 17.70
N SER A 12 18.74 6.67 18.64
CA SER A 12 17.54 5.83 18.68
C SER A 12 16.62 6.23 17.52
N LEU A 13 16.49 5.38 16.50
CA LEU A 13 15.43 5.53 15.50
C LEU A 13 14.09 5.32 16.20
N ALA A 14 13.34 6.40 16.40
CA ALA A 14 11.95 6.30 16.79
C ALA A 14 11.18 5.73 15.59
N ALA A 15 10.99 4.42 15.57
CA ALA A 15 10.02 3.74 14.71
C ALA A 15 8.62 4.12 15.20
N GLY A 16 8.18 5.34 14.90
CA GLY A 16 6.78 5.70 15.02
C GLY A 16 5.99 4.75 14.14
N SER A 17 5.09 3.97 14.73
CA SER A 17 4.14 3.13 13.99
C SER A 17 3.19 4.06 13.24
N ALA A 18 3.63 4.55 12.07
CA ALA A 18 2.71 5.12 11.10
C ALA A 18 1.68 4.03 10.79
N ALA A 19 0.39 4.36 10.87
CA ALA A 19 -0.65 3.46 10.40
C ALA A 19 -0.29 3.08 8.96
N ALA A 20 -0.27 1.79 8.67
CA ALA A 20 0.08 1.33 7.32
C ALA A 20 -0.91 1.91 6.32
N THR A 21 -0.39 2.38 5.18
CA THR A 21 -1.27 2.92 4.13
C THR A 21 -2.12 1.80 3.51
N ASP A 22 -3.18 2.17 2.81
CA ASP A 22 -4.05 1.20 2.13
C ASP A 22 -3.25 0.38 1.11
N ALA A 23 -2.24 0.99 0.47
CA ALA A 23 -1.35 0.30 -0.46
C ALA A 23 -0.48 -0.75 0.24
N GLU A 24 0.06 -0.42 1.42
CA GLU A 24 0.85 -1.36 2.22
C GLU A 24 0.00 -2.53 2.74
N GLN A 25 -1.24 -2.26 3.14
CA GLN A 25 -2.17 -3.29 3.55
C GLN A 25 -2.51 -4.21 2.37
N LEU A 26 -2.86 -3.65 1.21
CA LEU A 26 -3.15 -4.45 0.02
C LEU A 26 -1.93 -5.29 -0.41
N ALA A 27 -0.71 -4.76 -0.30
CA ALA A 27 0.49 -5.52 -0.63
C ALA A 27 0.68 -6.76 0.26
N ARG A 28 0.32 -6.65 1.55
CA ARG A 28 0.30 -7.80 2.47
C ARG A 28 -0.78 -8.79 2.06
N ASP A 29 -2.01 -8.33 1.85
CA ASP A 29 -3.13 -9.20 1.45
C ASP A 29 -2.84 -9.92 0.12
N ALA A 30 -2.25 -9.21 -0.85
CA ALA A 30 -1.83 -9.77 -2.12
C ALA A 30 -0.72 -10.81 -1.99
N SER A 31 0.22 -10.61 -1.06
CA SER A 31 1.23 -11.62 -0.73
C SER A 31 0.57 -12.88 -0.17
N ASP A 32 -0.39 -12.73 0.74
CA ASP A 32 -1.11 -13.84 1.35
C ASP A 32 -1.94 -14.62 0.31
N TRP A 33 -2.60 -13.93 -0.62
CA TRP A 33 -3.30 -14.58 -1.74
C TRP A 33 -2.33 -15.42 -2.58
N LEU A 34 -1.19 -14.85 -2.98
CA LEU A 34 -0.17 -15.57 -3.75
C LEU A 34 0.35 -16.81 -3.01
N LEU A 35 0.68 -16.67 -1.73
CA LEU A 35 1.17 -17.77 -0.90
C LEU A 35 0.12 -18.86 -0.71
N SER A 36 -1.16 -18.49 -0.72
CA SER A 36 -2.29 -19.41 -0.65
C SER A 36 -2.69 -20.00 -2.00
N GLY A 37 -2.01 -19.62 -3.10
CA GLY A 37 -2.37 -20.04 -4.46
C GLY A 37 -3.66 -19.40 -4.99
N GLN A 38 -4.14 -18.33 -4.35
CA GLN A 38 -5.30 -17.56 -4.77
C GLN A 38 -4.89 -16.48 -5.79
N GLY A 39 -5.82 -16.18 -6.69
CA GLY A 39 -5.72 -15.03 -7.58
C GLY A 39 -6.28 -13.75 -6.95
N LEU A 40 -6.32 -12.69 -7.75
CA LEU A 40 -6.89 -11.41 -7.33
C LEU A 40 -8.41 -11.55 -7.07
N PRO A 41 -8.96 -10.96 -5.98
CA PRO A 41 -10.40 -10.99 -5.70
C PRO A 41 -11.23 -10.43 -6.87
N ARG A 42 -12.44 -10.93 -7.08
CA ARG A 42 -13.29 -10.49 -8.21
C ARG A 42 -13.60 -8.99 -8.20
N ASP A 43 -13.70 -8.41 -7.02
CA ASP A 43 -14.05 -7.03 -6.72
C ASP A 43 -12.84 -6.11 -6.50
N TYR A 44 -11.62 -6.58 -6.81
CA TYR A 44 -10.38 -5.82 -6.64
C TYR A 44 -10.43 -4.40 -7.22
N ARG A 45 -11.14 -4.21 -8.32
CA ARG A 45 -11.26 -2.90 -8.97
C ARG A 45 -12.03 -1.91 -8.11
N VAL A 46 -13.02 -2.38 -7.36
CA VAL A 46 -13.75 -1.56 -6.38
C VAL A 46 -12.83 -1.20 -5.23
N LEU A 47 -12.09 -2.18 -4.68
CA LEU A 47 -11.11 -1.95 -3.61
C LEU A 47 -10.10 -0.86 -3.99
N LEU A 48 -9.51 -0.96 -5.17
CA LEU A 48 -8.54 0.03 -5.67
C LEU A 48 -9.16 1.42 -5.86
N LEU A 49 -10.40 1.51 -6.36
CA LEU A 49 -11.08 2.79 -6.59
C LEU A 49 -11.49 3.50 -5.28
N GLN A 50 -11.51 2.80 -4.14
CA GLN A 50 -11.75 3.41 -2.83
C GLN A 50 -10.49 4.01 -2.20
N MET A 51 -9.30 3.58 -2.64
CA MET A 51 -8.03 4.13 -2.15
C MET A 51 -7.83 5.57 -2.63
N ASP A 52 -7.04 6.35 -1.88
CA ASP A 52 -6.50 7.60 -2.42
C ASP A 52 -5.71 7.35 -3.71
N SER A 53 -5.66 8.35 -4.59
CA SER A 53 -5.01 8.24 -5.91
C SER A 53 -3.53 7.84 -5.80
N ALA A 54 -2.81 8.30 -4.78
CA ALA A 54 -1.41 7.95 -4.57
C ALA A 54 -1.25 6.47 -4.16
N ASP A 55 -2.03 6.01 -3.19
CA ASP A 55 -2.01 4.62 -2.74
C ASP A 55 -2.48 3.65 -3.84
N ARG A 56 -3.51 4.05 -4.61
CA ARG A 56 -4.00 3.28 -5.76
C ARG A 56 -2.91 3.04 -6.80
N LEU A 57 -2.11 4.06 -7.12
CA LEU A 57 -0.99 3.95 -8.04
C LEU A 57 0.04 2.92 -7.57
N LEU A 58 0.43 2.99 -6.29
CA LEU A 58 1.39 2.08 -5.68
C LEU A 58 0.86 0.64 -5.67
N ALA A 59 -0.40 0.47 -5.27
CA ALA A 59 -1.09 -0.81 -5.28
C ALA A 59 -1.15 -1.44 -6.68
N ILE A 60 -1.57 -0.70 -7.71
CA ILE A 60 -1.61 -1.18 -9.10
C ILE A 60 -0.21 -1.59 -9.58
N ALA A 61 0.80 -0.79 -9.29
CA ALA A 61 2.19 -1.10 -9.66
C ALA A 61 2.68 -2.38 -8.98
N TYR A 62 2.39 -2.55 -7.69
CA TYR A 62 2.73 -3.75 -6.94
C TYR A 62 2.04 -4.99 -7.51
N LEU A 63 0.71 -4.95 -7.69
CA LEU A 63 -0.06 -6.07 -8.24
C LEU A 63 0.43 -6.51 -9.63
N ARG A 64 0.81 -5.54 -10.48
CA ARG A 64 1.42 -5.82 -11.80
C ARG A 64 2.79 -6.48 -11.65
N ARG A 65 3.62 -5.99 -10.73
CA ARG A 65 4.97 -6.52 -10.49
C ARG A 65 4.95 -7.97 -10.03
N VAL A 66 3.99 -8.34 -9.18
CA VAL A 66 3.85 -9.71 -8.65
C VAL A 66 3.03 -10.62 -9.57
N GLY A 67 2.52 -10.10 -10.68
CA GLY A 67 1.79 -10.87 -11.68
C GLY A 67 0.33 -11.18 -11.33
N LEU A 68 -0.23 -10.60 -10.27
CA LEU A 68 -1.64 -10.74 -9.93
C LEU A 68 -2.57 -9.90 -10.81
N LEU A 69 -2.05 -8.79 -11.35
CA LEU A 69 -2.80 -7.89 -12.23
C LEU A 69 -2.16 -7.85 -13.62
N THR A 70 -2.62 -8.70 -14.53
CA THR A 70 -2.14 -8.81 -15.92
C THR A 70 -3.16 -8.34 -16.97
N ASP A 71 -4.32 -7.90 -16.49
CA ASP A 71 -5.47 -7.49 -17.30
C ASP A 71 -5.27 -6.14 -18.03
N ARG A 72 -6.37 -5.70 -18.66
CA ARG A 72 -6.54 -4.43 -19.37
C ARG A 72 -5.84 -3.25 -18.64
N PRO A 73 -5.19 -2.34 -19.39
CA PRO A 73 -4.65 -1.11 -18.82
C PRO A 73 -5.73 -0.29 -18.09
N TRP A 74 -5.34 0.28 -16.95
CA TRP A 74 -6.15 1.27 -16.25
C TRP A 74 -6.13 2.59 -17.02
N THR A 75 -7.27 3.28 -17.09
CA THR A 75 -7.31 4.62 -17.69
C THR A 75 -6.70 5.64 -16.72
N VAL A 76 -6.14 6.72 -17.25
CA VAL A 76 -5.60 7.81 -16.43
C VAL A 76 -6.68 8.37 -15.49
N GLU A 77 -7.92 8.48 -15.98
CA GLU A 77 -9.06 8.93 -15.19
C GLU A 77 -9.33 8.02 -13.99
N ASP A 78 -9.33 6.69 -14.16
CA ASP A 78 -9.54 5.76 -13.05
C ASP A 78 -8.42 5.80 -12.02
N VAL A 79 -7.20 6.11 -12.46
CA VAL A 79 -6.03 6.15 -11.58
C VAL A 79 -6.01 7.43 -10.74
N LEU A 80 -6.36 8.56 -11.36
CA LEU A 80 -6.30 9.87 -10.70
C LEU A 80 -7.60 10.25 -9.98
N ARG A 81 -8.70 9.53 -10.22
CA ARG A 81 -9.99 9.79 -9.58
C ARG A 81 -9.85 9.86 -8.05
N PRO A 82 -10.32 10.93 -7.39
CA PRO A 82 -10.28 10.99 -5.93
C PRO A 82 -11.14 9.88 -5.33
N ALA A 83 -10.72 9.35 -4.18
CA ALA A 83 -11.53 8.43 -3.40
C ALA A 83 -12.90 9.07 -3.13
N GLN A 84 -13.98 8.32 -3.41
CA GLN A 84 -15.31 8.80 -3.03
C GLN A 84 -15.38 8.77 -1.50
N PRO A 85 -15.71 9.87 -0.81
CA PRO A 85 -16.00 9.80 0.61
C PRO A 85 -17.12 8.79 0.77
N GLN A 86 -16.86 7.73 1.53
CA GLN A 86 -17.85 6.73 1.90
C GLN A 86 -18.91 7.43 2.74
N THR A 87 -19.85 8.07 2.06
CA THR A 87 -20.94 8.81 2.68
C THR A 87 -21.73 7.78 3.45
N GLU A 88 -21.64 7.85 4.78
CA GLU A 88 -22.47 7.11 5.70
C GLU A 88 -23.92 7.22 5.23
N LEU A 89 -24.43 6.15 4.61
CA LEU A 89 -25.84 5.81 4.70
C LEU A 89 -26.07 5.26 6.12
N ALA A 90 -25.82 6.09 7.13
CA ALA A 90 -26.38 5.93 8.45
C ALA A 90 -27.84 6.38 8.32
N LYS A 91 -28.71 5.41 8.06
CA LYS A 91 -30.16 5.57 8.21
C LYS A 91 -30.60 4.89 9.49
#